data_AF-A0A537GFS4-F1
#
_entry.id   AF-A0A537GFS4-F1
#
_cell.length_a   1.000
_cell.length_b   1.000
_cell.length_c   1.000
_cell.angle_alpha   90.00
_cell.angle_beta   90.00
_cell.angle_gamma   90.00
#
_symmetry.space_group_name_H-M   'P 1'
#
loop_
_entity.id
_entity.type
_entity.pdbx_description
1 polymer ?
#
loop_
_entity_poly.entity_id
_entity_poly.type
_entity_poly.pdbx_seq_one_letter_code
_entity_poly.pdbx_strand_id
1 'polypeptide(L)'
;MSWIVKDLWDTLDKRRDDFESLWQDRTLRAFETINWIASEVGERWGVLIQINFPPGQERPEAASIGRKNVSILVDKNRRKFETVEEDDVKRAIQPLSPQSFDPARFGHEGFRADLPTGRIDCLPSGVHLWCTITPEVLKFLDWIFVNGYGLKPASRA
;
A
#
# COMPACT_ATOMS: atom_id res chain seq x y z
N MET A 1 -12.45 7.19 0.66
CA MET A 1 -11.33 7.17 1.62
C MET A 1 -10.17 6.49 0.86
N SER A 2 -8.95 6.29 1.37
CA SER A 2 -8.59 5.19 2.27
C SER A 2 -7.76 5.60 3.49
N TRP A 3 -8.27 5.13 4.61
CA TRP A 3 -8.08 5.57 5.99
C TRP A 3 -6.69 5.22 6.51
N ILE A 4 -6.20 4.01 6.24
CA ILE A 4 -4.84 3.58 6.57
C ILE A 4 -3.80 4.43 5.84
N VAL A 5 -3.98 4.63 4.52
CA VAL A 5 -3.04 5.40 3.70
C VAL A 5 -3.08 6.89 4.04
N LYS A 6 -4.26 7.45 4.34
CA LYS A 6 -4.37 8.83 4.80
C LYS A 6 -3.73 9.03 6.18
N ASP A 7 -3.94 8.12 7.12
CA ASP A 7 -3.26 8.17 8.42
C ASP A 7 -1.74 8.06 8.27
N LEU A 8 -1.27 7.21 7.36
CA LEU A 8 0.15 7.14 6.98
C LEU A 8 0.66 8.49 6.48
N TRP A 9 -0.04 9.12 5.54
CA TRP A 9 0.35 10.42 4.99
C TRP A 9 0.33 11.51 6.06
N ASP A 10 -0.73 11.61 6.84
CA ASP A 10 -0.86 12.62 7.90
C ASP A 10 0.25 12.44 8.96
N THR A 11 0.64 11.20 9.28
CA THR A 11 1.71 10.92 10.23
C THR A 11 3.09 11.26 9.65
N LEU A 12 3.36 10.88 8.40
CA LEU A 12 4.60 11.23 7.71
C LEU A 12 4.76 12.74 7.56
N ASP A 13 3.68 13.44 7.20
CA ASP A 13 3.69 14.89 7.04
C ASP A 13 3.95 15.60 8.37
N LYS A 14 3.33 15.15 9.48
CA LYS A 14 3.57 15.70 10.82
C LYS A 14 4.99 15.45 11.33
N ARG A 15 5.65 14.38 10.85
CA ARG A 15 6.96 13.92 11.30
C ARG A 15 8.04 14.06 10.22
N ARG A 16 7.81 14.94 9.24
CA ARG A 16 8.69 15.10 8.08
C ARG A 16 10.12 15.45 8.49
N ASP A 17 10.27 16.35 9.45
CA ASP A 17 11.56 16.82 9.95
C ASP A 17 12.45 15.68 10.48
N ASP A 18 11.84 14.59 10.98
CA ASP A 18 12.55 13.43 11.52
C ASP A 18 13.37 12.68 10.47
N PHE A 19 12.98 12.75 9.19
CA PHE A 19 13.65 12.03 8.10
C PHE A 19 14.15 12.93 6.97
N GLU A 20 13.57 14.11 6.76
CA GLU A 20 13.97 15.03 5.68
C GLU A 20 15.42 15.50 5.85
N SER A 21 15.83 15.83 7.08
CA SER A 21 17.21 16.21 7.42
C SER A 21 18.22 15.07 7.18
N LEU A 22 17.76 13.82 7.17
CA LEU A 22 18.58 12.63 6.94
C LEU A 22 18.61 12.23 5.46
N TRP A 23 17.70 12.79 4.65
CA TRP A 23 17.40 12.31 3.31
C TRP A 23 18.59 12.39 2.35
N GLN A 24 19.36 13.48 2.44
CA GLN A 24 20.50 13.74 1.56
C GLN A 24 21.73 12.90 1.93
N ASP A 25 22.13 12.95 3.20
CA ASP A 25 23.46 12.49 3.63
C ASP A 25 23.43 11.14 4.39
N ARG A 26 22.26 10.74 4.90
CA ARG A 26 22.08 9.54 5.73
C ARG A 26 20.86 8.74 5.29
N THR A 27 20.79 8.45 3.98
CA THR A 27 19.62 7.87 3.32
C THR A 27 19.14 6.55 3.95
N LEU A 28 20.04 5.64 4.34
CA LEU A 28 19.65 4.39 5.03
C LEU A 28 18.92 4.68 6.34
N ARG A 29 19.42 5.64 7.12
CA ARG A 29 18.79 6.06 8.37
C ARG A 29 17.43 6.72 8.10
N ALA A 30 17.32 7.49 7.02
CA ALA A 30 16.04 8.07 6.62
C ALA A 30 15.02 6.98 6.26
N PHE A 31 15.42 5.94 5.52
CA PHE A 31 14.55 4.81 5.18
C PHE A 31 14.09 4.02 6.42
N GLU A 32 14.99 3.83 7.38
CA GLU A 32 14.67 3.24 8.70
C GLU A 32 13.64 4.10 9.44
N THR A 33 13.88 5.41 9.57
CA THR A 33 12.94 6.33 10.25
C THR A 33 11.56 6.33 9.60
N ILE A 34 11.51 6.38 8.27
CA ILE A 34 10.26 6.37 7.51
C ILE A 34 9.48 5.06 7.74
N ASN A 35 10.16 3.91 7.67
CA ASN A 35 9.48 2.63 7.91
C ASN A 35 9.14 2.40 9.38
N TRP A 36 9.86 3.02 10.31
CA TRP A 36 9.46 3.05 11.71
C TRP A 36 8.14 3.80 11.91
N ILE A 37 8.01 5.00 11.30
CA ILE A 37 6.75 5.76 11.30
C ILE A 37 5.62 4.93 10.66
N ALA A 38 5.89 4.28 9.53
CA ALA A 38 4.90 3.42 8.87
C ALA A 38 4.47 2.23 9.75
N SER A 39 5.39 1.65 10.52
CA SER A 39 5.10 0.57 11.47
C SER A 39 4.16 1.05 12.59
N GLU A 40 4.39 2.22 13.17
CA GLU A 40 3.51 2.80 14.20
C GLU A 40 2.08 3.04 13.67
N VAL A 41 1.96 3.46 12.40
CA VAL A 41 0.66 3.58 11.73
C VAL A 41 0.04 2.20 11.56
N GLY A 42 0.81 1.23 11.07
CA GLY A 42 0.36 -0.15 10.89
C GLY A 42 -0.19 -0.78 12.17
N GLU A 43 0.49 -0.57 13.31
CA GLU A 43 0.07 -1.04 14.62
C GLU A 43 -1.33 -0.55 15.01
N ARG A 44 -1.66 0.74 14.73
CA ARG A 44 -3.00 1.29 15.00
C ARG A 44 -4.10 0.60 14.20
N TRP A 45 -3.76 0.05 13.04
CA TRP A 45 -4.68 -0.57 12.10
C TRP A 45 -4.61 -2.09 12.10
N GLY A 46 -3.73 -2.70 12.90
CA GLY A 46 -3.51 -4.14 12.92
C GLY A 46 -2.93 -4.69 11.60
N VAL A 47 -2.16 -3.89 10.88
CA VAL A 47 -1.52 -4.26 9.60
C VAL A 47 -0.03 -3.93 9.63
N LEU A 48 0.75 -4.51 8.73
CA LEU A 48 2.14 -4.14 8.50
C LEU A 48 2.21 -3.20 7.29
N ILE A 49 2.75 -1.99 7.48
CA ILE A 49 2.96 -1.04 6.40
C ILE A 49 4.45 -0.92 6.13
N GLN A 50 4.83 -1.05 4.86
CA GLN A 50 6.21 -0.85 4.42
C GLN A 50 6.25 0.11 3.24
N ILE A 51 7.08 1.14 3.34
CA ILE A 51 7.40 2.03 2.22
C ILE A 51 8.69 1.52 1.59
N ASN A 52 8.59 1.16 0.31
CA ASN A 52 9.66 0.54 -0.43
C ASN A 52 10.44 1.58 -1.24
N PHE A 53 11.74 1.38 -1.32
CA PHE A 53 12.67 2.19 -2.09
C PHE A 53 13.38 1.31 -3.13
N PRO A 54 12.71 0.97 -4.27
CA PRO A 54 13.29 0.08 -5.26
C PRO A 54 14.60 0.64 -5.83
N PRO A 55 15.64 -0.20 -6.01
CA PRO A 55 16.90 0.25 -6.58
C PRO A 55 16.70 0.75 -8.02
N GLY A 56 17.42 1.81 -8.38
CA GLY A 56 17.37 2.40 -9.72
C GLY A 56 16.17 3.30 -10.00
N GLN A 57 15.25 3.49 -9.05
CA GLN A 57 14.26 4.56 -9.13
C GLN A 57 14.85 5.89 -8.64
N GLU A 58 14.37 6.98 -9.23
CA GLU A 58 14.69 8.33 -8.73
C GLU A 58 14.26 8.46 -7.28
N ARG A 59 15.10 9.12 -6.49
CA ARG A 59 14.83 9.34 -5.08
C ARG A 59 13.61 10.28 -4.96
N PRO A 60 12.52 9.85 -4.30
CA PRO A 60 11.36 10.72 -4.12
C PRO A 60 11.72 11.95 -3.28
N GLU A 61 11.04 13.06 -3.52
CA GLU A 61 11.08 14.20 -2.60
C GLU A 61 10.50 13.80 -1.24
N ALA A 62 10.99 14.37 -0.14
CA ALA A 62 10.51 14.06 1.21
C ALA A 62 8.97 14.23 1.35
N ALA A 63 8.39 15.25 0.68
CA ALA A 63 6.95 15.49 0.66
C ALA A 63 6.13 14.43 -0.13
N SER A 64 6.78 13.63 -0.98
CA SER A 64 6.15 12.59 -1.80
C SER A 64 6.24 11.18 -1.19
N ILE A 65 6.88 11.04 -0.03
CA ILE A 65 7.03 9.75 0.66
C ILE A 65 5.67 9.16 1.02
N GLY A 66 5.52 7.85 0.78
CA GLY A 66 4.26 7.13 0.99
C GLY A 66 3.20 7.35 -0.09
N ARG A 67 3.46 8.19 -1.12
CA ARG A 67 2.55 8.37 -2.27
C ARG A 67 2.72 7.31 -3.36
N LYS A 68 3.75 6.47 -3.27
CA LYS A 68 4.09 5.39 -4.20
C LYS A 68 4.88 4.30 -3.46
N ASN A 69 4.93 3.08 -4.01
CA ASN A 69 5.75 1.97 -3.52
C ASN A 69 5.40 1.53 -2.08
N VAL A 70 4.11 1.49 -1.75
CA VAL A 70 3.63 1.13 -0.40
C VAL A 70 3.11 -0.31 -0.39
N SER A 71 3.53 -1.10 0.58
CA SER A 71 2.99 -2.44 0.86
C SER A 71 2.19 -2.40 2.15
N ILE A 72 1.02 -3.04 2.14
CA ILE A 72 0.14 -3.16 3.31
C ILE A 72 -0.21 -4.64 3.45
N LEU A 73 0.34 -5.26 4.49
CA LEU A 73 0.17 -6.68 4.79
C LEU A 73 -0.79 -6.85 5.96
N VAL A 74 -1.79 -7.70 5.78
CA VAL A 74 -2.82 -7.96 6.79
C VAL A 74 -2.51 -9.24 7.54
N ASP A 75 -2.26 -10.33 6.81
CA ASP A 75 -1.82 -11.60 7.39
C ASP A 75 -0.84 -12.29 6.44
N LYS A 76 0.44 -12.30 6.81
CA LYS A 76 1.52 -12.92 6.03
C LYS A 76 1.32 -14.42 5.76
N ASN A 77 0.51 -15.10 6.55
CA ASN A 77 0.27 -16.54 6.42
C ASN A 77 -0.93 -16.87 5.53
N ARG A 78 -1.74 -15.86 5.16
CA ARG A 78 -2.96 -16.06 4.40
C ARG A 78 -2.64 -16.38 2.93
N ARG A 79 -3.19 -17.50 2.45
CA ARG A 79 -2.94 -18.05 1.09
C ARG A 79 -4.13 -17.94 0.15
N LYS A 80 -5.30 -17.55 0.66
CA LYS A 80 -6.57 -17.46 -0.06
C LYS A 80 -7.39 -16.28 0.41
N PHE A 81 -8.15 -15.67 -0.50
CA PHE A 81 -9.17 -14.71 -0.10
C PHE A 81 -10.31 -15.48 0.60
N GLU A 82 -10.96 -14.85 1.57
CA GLU A 82 -12.00 -15.52 2.38
C GLU A 82 -13.40 -15.23 1.81
N THR A 83 -13.54 -14.10 1.14
CA THR A 83 -14.83 -13.45 0.88
C THR A 83 -14.93 -12.82 -0.51
N VAL A 84 -13.84 -12.81 -1.29
CA VAL A 84 -13.81 -12.25 -2.65
C VAL A 84 -13.23 -13.26 -3.62
N GLU A 85 -13.82 -13.30 -4.81
CA GLU A 85 -13.35 -14.11 -5.93
C GLU A 85 -12.59 -13.25 -6.95
N GLU A 86 -11.96 -13.89 -7.94
CA GLU A 86 -11.25 -13.21 -9.03
C GLU A 86 -12.11 -12.13 -9.73
N ASP A 87 -13.36 -12.47 -10.04
CA ASP A 87 -14.28 -11.56 -10.73
C ASP A 87 -14.62 -10.32 -9.89
N ASP A 88 -14.66 -10.45 -8.56
CA ASP A 88 -14.88 -9.32 -7.65
C ASP A 88 -13.71 -8.34 -7.69
N VAL A 89 -12.48 -8.86 -7.55
CA VAL A 89 -11.26 -8.05 -7.61
C VAL A 89 -11.13 -7.40 -8.99
N LYS A 90 -11.41 -8.17 -10.06
CA LYS A 90 -11.38 -7.67 -11.43
C LYS A 90 -12.36 -6.52 -11.62
N ARG A 91 -13.60 -6.62 -11.13
CA ARG A 91 -14.59 -5.52 -11.18
C ARG A 91 -14.13 -4.31 -10.38
N ALA A 92 -13.60 -4.51 -9.18
CA ALA A 92 -13.16 -3.44 -8.30
C ALA A 92 -11.97 -2.65 -8.87
N ILE A 93 -11.10 -3.30 -9.65
CA ILE A 93 -9.92 -2.67 -10.24
C ILE A 93 -10.17 -2.05 -11.62
N GLN A 94 -11.26 -2.42 -12.33
CA GLN A 94 -11.61 -1.84 -13.63
C GLN A 94 -11.58 -0.31 -13.69
N PRO A 95 -12.06 0.45 -12.67
CA PRO A 95 -12.01 1.91 -12.69
C PRO A 95 -10.60 2.50 -12.81
N LEU A 96 -9.55 1.72 -12.48
CA LEU A 96 -8.15 2.13 -12.63
C LEU A 96 -7.64 1.95 -14.06
N SER A 97 -8.47 1.41 -14.97
CA SER A 97 -8.14 1.15 -16.38
C SER A 97 -6.84 0.34 -16.53
N PRO A 98 -6.80 -0.89 -15.95
CA PRO A 98 -5.61 -1.73 -16.02
C PRO A 98 -5.30 -2.11 -17.47
N GLN A 99 -4.01 -2.06 -17.83
CA GLN A 99 -3.50 -2.51 -19.12
C GLN A 99 -3.48 -4.03 -19.22
N SER A 100 -3.27 -4.70 -18.09
CA SER A 100 -3.32 -6.16 -17.92
C SER A 100 -3.92 -6.51 -16.57
N PHE A 101 -4.50 -7.71 -16.48
CA PHE A 101 -4.94 -8.29 -15.22
C PHE A 101 -4.67 -9.80 -15.27
N ASP A 102 -3.66 -10.22 -14.52
CA ASP A 102 -3.14 -11.59 -14.56
C ASP A 102 -3.15 -12.22 -13.16
N PRO A 103 -3.29 -13.55 -13.04
CA PRO A 103 -3.03 -14.23 -11.79
C PRO A 103 -1.61 -13.96 -11.29
N ALA A 104 -1.48 -13.58 -10.02
CA ALA A 104 -0.19 -13.43 -9.36
C ALA A 104 0.37 -14.83 -9.10
N ARG A 105 1.22 -15.34 -10.01
CA ARG A 105 1.75 -16.72 -9.98
C ARG A 105 2.75 -16.95 -8.83
N PHE A 106 2.26 -17.00 -7.59
CA PHE A 106 3.06 -17.22 -6.37
C PHE A 106 2.61 -18.47 -5.57
N GLY A 107 1.89 -19.41 -6.20
CA GLY A 107 1.39 -20.62 -5.52
C GLY A 107 0.24 -20.37 -4.53
N HIS A 108 -0.30 -19.15 -4.52
CA HIS A 108 -1.45 -18.69 -3.77
C HIS A 108 -2.42 -17.99 -4.73
N GLU A 109 -3.66 -17.79 -4.29
CA GLU A 109 -4.56 -16.86 -4.98
C GLU A 109 -3.93 -15.46 -4.99
N GLY A 110 -4.33 -14.61 -5.93
CA GLY A 110 -3.78 -13.27 -6.05
C GLY A 110 -3.78 -12.80 -7.49
N PHE A 111 -3.76 -11.48 -7.65
CA PHE A 111 -3.91 -10.83 -8.94
C PHE A 111 -2.88 -9.72 -9.07
N ARG A 112 -2.31 -9.60 -10.26
CA ARG A 112 -1.49 -8.48 -10.67
C ARG A 112 -2.28 -7.66 -11.68
N ALA A 113 -2.33 -6.36 -11.45
CA ALA A 113 -2.82 -5.40 -12.43
C ALA A 113 -1.72 -4.42 -12.80
N ASP A 114 -1.34 -4.37 -14.08
CA ASP A 114 -0.46 -3.33 -14.58
C ASP A 114 -1.29 -2.11 -14.94
N LEU A 115 -0.86 -0.95 -14.43
CA LEU A 115 -1.50 0.34 -14.60
C LEU A 115 -0.55 1.26 -15.39
N PRO A 116 -1.06 2.32 -16.03
CA PRO A 116 -0.17 3.33 -16.64
C PRO A 116 0.86 3.94 -15.67
N THR A 117 0.56 3.94 -14.36
CA THR A 117 1.38 4.54 -13.31
C THR A 117 2.27 3.53 -12.55
N GLY A 118 2.24 2.24 -12.92
CA GLY A 118 2.99 1.18 -12.24
C GLY A 118 2.20 -0.12 -12.19
N ARG A 119 2.19 -0.80 -11.05
CA ARG A 119 1.40 -2.03 -10.87
C ARG A 119 0.85 -2.17 -9.46
N ILE A 120 -0.20 -2.94 -9.33
CA ILE A 120 -0.75 -3.39 -8.05
C ILE A 120 -0.69 -4.91 -8.01
N ASP A 121 -0.01 -5.46 -7.00
CA ASP A 121 -0.10 -6.88 -6.67
C ASP A 121 -1.08 -7.03 -5.50
N CYS A 122 -2.25 -7.59 -5.76
CA CYS A 122 -3.29 -7.88 -4.79
C CYS A 122 -3.19 -9.35 -4.37
N LEU A 123 -2.68 -9.59 -3.16
CA LEU A 123 -2.51 -10.94 -2.61
C LEU A 123 -3.45 -11.15 -1.43
N PRO A 124 -3.78 -12.40 -1.08
CA PRO A 124 -4.55 -12.72 0.13
C PRO A 124 -3.91 -12.19 1.42
N SER A 125 -2.59 -12.14 1.46
CA SER A 125 -1.83 -11.65 2.60
C SER A 125 -1.74 -10.12 2.69
N GLY A 126 -2.07 -9.41 1.62
CA GLY A 126 -1.94 -7.96 1.55
C GLY A 126 -1.82 -7.42 0.13
N VAL A 127 -1.70 -6.11 0.02
CA VAL A 127 -1.61 -5.40 -1.25
C VAL A 127 -0.29 -4.65 -1.37
N HIS A 128 0.34 -4.76 -2.53
CA HIS A 128 1.56 -4.03 -2.88
C HIS A 128 1.25 -3.02 -3.98
N LEU A 129 1.48 -1.75 -3.68
CA LEU A 129 1.25 -0.61 -4.56
C LEU A 129 2.58 -0.14 -5.13
N TRP A 130 3.00 -0.68 -6.26
CA TRP A 130 4.19 -0.24 -7.01
C TRP A 130 3.86 0.90 -7.99
N CYS A 131 2.77 1.63 -7.72
CA CYS A 131 2.23 2.69 -8.55
C CYS A 131 1.99 3.95 -7.72
N THR A 132 1.78 5.07 -8.40
CA THR A 132 1.28 6.30 -7.75
C THR A 132 -0.11 6.03 -7.17
N ILE A 133 -0.33 6.43 -5.91
CA ILE A 133 -1.62 6.25 -5.23
C ILE A 133 -2.55 7.42 -5.61
N THR A 134 -3.37 7.20 -6.64
CA THR A 134 -4.40 8.15 -7.10
C THR A 134 -5.69 8.02 -6.27
N PRO A 135 -6.66 8.95 -6.41
CA PRO A 135 -7.98 8.80 -5.79
C PRO A 135 -8.70 7.48 -6.14
N GLU A 136 -8.50 6.95 -7.34
CA GLU A 136 -9.06 5.68 -7.80
C GLU A 136 -8.38 4.51 -7.09
N VAL A 137 -7.05 4.56 -6.91
CA VAL A 137 -6.32 3.59 -6.09
C VAL A 137 -6.83 3.61 -4.65
N LEU A 138 -7.06 4.79 -4.08
CA LEU A 138 -7.62 4.90 -2.73
C LEU A 138 -9.02 4.27 -2.62
N LYS A 139 -9.89 4.42 -3.63
CA LYS A 139 -11.20 3.76 -3.68
C LYS A 139 -11.08 2.24 -3.78
N PHE A 140 -10.14 1.74 -4.59
CA PHE A 140 -9.85 0.31 -4.66
C PHE A 140 -9.36 -0.23 -3.31
N LEU A 141 -8.47 0.51 -2.64
CA LEU A 141 -7.98 0.16 -1.31
C LEU A 141 -9.11 0.06 -0.28
N ASP A 142 -10.02 1.03 -0.26
CA ASP A 142 -11.22 0.95 0.61
C ASP A 142 -12.00 -0.34 0.37
N TRP A 143 -12.21 -0.68 -0.91
CA TRP A 143 -12.95 -1.87 -1.28
C TRP A 143 -12.23 -3.16 -0.86
N ILE A 144 -10.94 -3.31 -1.16
CA ILE A 144 -10.20 -4.55 -0.83
C ILE A 144 -9.95 -4.70 0.66
N PHE A 145 -9.75 -3.59 1.40
CA PHE A 145 -9.61 -3.62 2.85
C PHE A 145 -10.86 -4.21 3.51
N VAL A 146 -12.04 -3.77 3.10
CA VAL A 146 -13.30 -4.26 3.67
C VAL A 146 -13.63 -5.66 3.15
N ASN A 147 -13.65 -5.83 1.83
CA ASN A 147 -14.20 -7.03 1.21
C ASN A 147 -13.17 -8.16 1.12
N GLY A 148 -11.90 -7.86 0.82
CA GLY A 148 -10.86 -8.88 0.72
C GLY A 148 -10.21 -9.23 2.06
N TYR A 149 -9.97 -8.22 2.90
CA TYR A 149 -9.18 -8.36 4.11
C TYR A 149 -9.98 -8.29 5.42
N GLY A 150 -11.29 -8.00 5.36
CA GLY A 150 -12.15 -7.93 6.54
C GLY A 150 -11.82 -6.78 7.50
N LEU A 151 -11.05 -5.79 7.06
CA LEU A 151 -10.69 -4.62 7.85
C LEU A 151 -11.89 -3.68 7.95
N LYS A 152 -12.07 -3.04 9.11
CA LYS A 152 -13.13 -2.06 9.35
C LYS A 152 -12.51 -0.68 9.53
N PRO A 153 -13.09 0.38 8.92
CA PRO A 153 -12.70 1.74 9.25
C PRO A 153 -12.73 1.92 10.77
N ALA A 154 -11.79 2.67 11.33
CA ALA A 154 -11.80 2.92 12.77
C ALA A 154 -13.19 3.44 13.13
N SER A 155 -13.89 2.74 14.02
CA SER A 155 -15.02 3.32 14.70
C SER A 155 -14.49 4.60 15.32
N ARG A 156 -14.93 5.77 14.83
CA ARG A 156 -14.69 7.02 15.54
C ARG A 156 -15.26 6.82 16.94
N ALA A 157 -14.38 6.54 17.90
CA ALA A 157 -14.67 6.72 19.31
C ALA A 157 -14.71 8.23 19.59
#